data_AF-A0A1T1CCK7-F1
#
_entry.id   AF-A0A1T1CCK7-F1
#
_cell.length_a   1.000
_cell.length_b   1.000
_cell.length_c   1.000
_cell.angle_alpha   90.00
_cell.angle_beta   90.00
_cell.angle_gamma   90.00
#
_symmetry.space_group_name_H-M   'P 1'
#
loop_
_entity.id
_entity.type
_entity.pdbx_description
1 polymer ?
#
loop_
_entity_poly.entity_id
_entity_poly.type
_entity_poly.pdbx_seq_one_letter_code
_entity_poly.pdbx_strand_id
1 'polypeptide(L)'
;MMSNLQNRILLVEGDDDKHFVKNFVENFCRRRLSEKLACKFADEDEENNSNNDNSRSVLYIDSRSRKKGGIKNMIDDIPLKIKEAGREAVGILADANGYSLDSCKHPWQKIKTKLEEVLTLEEHLPERPCQEGLIRRNITPKQKPKSTLCIGVWLMPDNQSKGELENFFARLIHENNPTWARANEYINQCIESMEQADNQRGGFDTGKPYKVSKSKVYAWLATRKKPGKMAAAISEGHGLDFDSELAQRFARWLEKLFCDF
;
A
#
# COMPACT_ATOMS: atom_id res chain seq x y z
N MET A 1 11.78 10.39 -30.25
CA MET A 1 11.80 10.75 -28.82
C MET A 1 11.04 9.68 -28.06
N MET A 2 11.73 8.74 -27.44
CA MET A 2 11.08 7.77 -26.56
C MET A 2 10.88 8.47 -25.22
N SER A 3 9.65 8.87 -24.90
CA SER A 3 9.32 9.29 -23.55
C SER A 3 9.63 8.12 -22.61
N ASN A 4 10.26 8.39 -21.47
CA ASN A 4 10.38 7.43 -20.38
C ASN A 4 8.95 7.11 -19.89
N LEU A 5 8.30 6.17 -20.56
CA LEU A 5 6.95 5.75 -20.24
C LEU A 5 7.01 5.18 -18.83
N GLN A 6 6.24 5.77 -17.92
CA GLN A 6 5.93 5.21 -16.60
C GLN A 6 5.15 3.91 -16.83
N ASN A 7 5.75 2.86 -17.40
CA ASN A 7 5.11 1.65 -17.90
C ASN A 7 4.66 0.71 -16.76
N ARG A 8 5.23 0.86 -15.58
CA ARG A 8 4.90 0.10 -14.37
C ARG A 8 4.50 1.05 -13.26
N ILE A 9 3.25 0.97 -12.82
CA ILE A 9 2.69 1.90 -11.84
C ILE A 9 2.03 1.16 -10.69
N LEU A 10 2.19 1.67 -9.48
CA LEU A 10 1.44 1.29 -8.30
C LEU A 10 0.57 2.48 -7.89
N LEU A 11 -0.74 2.27 -7.89
CA LEU A 11 -1.72 3.20 -7.35
C LEU A 11 -1.86 2.97 -5.85
N VAL A 12 -1.77 4.05 -5.08
CA VAL A 12 -1.94 4.03 -3.62
C VAL A 12 -2.96 5.09 -3.17
N GLU A 13 -3.56 4.90 -2.00
CA GLU A 13 -4.63 5.78 -1.51
C GLU A 13 -4.12 7.17 -1.05
N GLY A 14 -2.96 7.23 -0.38
CA GLY A 14 -2.44 8.47 0.18
C GLY A 14 -0.91 8.62 0.12
N ASP A 15 -0.45 9.78 0.61
CA ASP A 15 0.96 10.14 0.62
C ASP A 15 1.76 9.28 1.63
N ASP A 16 1.15 8.91 2.76
CA ASP A 16 1.75 8.00 3.74
C ASP A 16 2.04 6.61 3.11
N ASP A 17 1.09 6.05 2.35
CA ASP A 17 1.26 4.78 1.62
C ASP A 17 2.39 4.87 0.59
N LYS A 18 2.41 5.97 -0.16
CA LYS A 18 3.44 6.22 -1.17
C LYS A 18 4.83 6.23 -0.56
N HIS A 19 5.01 7.00 0.50
CA HIS A 19 6.29 7.08 1.20
C HIS A 19 6.65 5.77 1.90
N PHE A 20 5.66 5.05 2.44
CA PHE A 20 5.84 3.72 3.01
C PHE A 20 6.38 2.74 1.96
N VAL A 21 5.71 2.58 0.81
CA VAL A 21 6.12 1.62 -0.23
C VAL A 21 7.53 1.92 -0.74
N LYS A 22 7.84 3.19 -1.01
CA LYS A 22 9.20 3.58 -1.45
C LYS A 22 10.25 3.12 -0.45
N ASN A 23 10.06 3.42 0.83
CA ASN A 23 11.00 3.02 1.88
C ASN A 23 11.01 1.51 2.10
N PHE A 24 9.87 0.84 1.91
CA PHE A 24 9.77 -0.62 1.99
C PHE A 24 10.64 -1.28 0.90
N VAL A 25 10.54 -0.81 -0.34
CA VAL A 25 11.34 -1.35 -1.45
C VAL A 25 12.82 -1.00 -1.31
N GLU A 26 13.15 0.26 -1.02
CA GLU A 26 14.53 0.77 -1.02
C GLU A 26 15.33 0.35 0.22
N ASN A 27 14.68 0.32 1.39
CA ASN A 27 15.36 0.15 2.67
C ASN A 27 14.96 -1.15 3.40
N PHE A 28 13.68 -1.52 3.37
CA PHE A 28 13.18 -2.67 4.15
C PHE A 28 13.56 -4.01 3.50
N CYS A 29 13.38 -4.16 2.19
CA CYS A 29 13.70 -5.39 1.46
C CYS A 29 14.98 -5.26 0.62
N ARG A 30 16.00 -4.54 1.12
CA ARG A 30 17.17 -4.17 0.30
C ARG A 30 17.84 -5.36 -0.39
N ARG A 31 18.02 -6.49 0.30
CA ARG A 31 18.64 -7.71 -0.26
C ARG A 31 17.79 -8.46 -1.29
N ARG A 32 16.49 -8.18 -1.38
CA ARG A 32 15.55 -8.92 -2.25
C ARG A 32 15.00 -8.04 -3.37
N LEU A 33 14.51 -6.85 -3.01
CA LEU A 33 13.81 -5.95 -3.93
C LEU A 33 14.73 -4.85 -4.47
N SER A 34 15.58 -4.23 -3.65
CA SER A 34 16.32 -3.02 -4.11
C SER A 34 17.32 -3.31 -5.23
N GLU A 35 17.77 -4.56 -5.37
CA GLU A 35 18.63 -5.02 -6.47
C GLU A 35 17.86 -5.20 -7.78
N LYS A 36 16.53 -5.43 -7.71
CA LYS A 36 15.66 -5.70 -8.86
C LYS A 36 14.74 -4.53 -9.22
N LEU A 37 14.37 -3.72 -8.24
CA LEU A 37 13.31 -2.72 -8.30
C LEU A 37 13.78 -1.39 -7.70
N ALA A 38 13.74 -0.33 -8.49
CA ALA A 38 13.89 1.05 -8.06
C ALA A 38 12.50 1.72 -7.97
N CYS A 39 12.28 2.58 -6.99
CA CYS A 39 11.01 3.31 -6.84
C CYS A 39 11.18 4.78 -7.22
N LYS A 40 10.21 5.31 -7.98
CA LYS A 40 10.10 6.75 -8.28
C LYS A 40 8.68 7.22 -8.00
N PHE A 41 8.51 8.48 -7.65
CA PHE A 41 7.18 9.06 -7.53
C PHE A 41 6.71 9.55 -8.90
N ALA A 42 5.45 9.27 -9.24
CA ALA A 42 4.90 9.64 -10.55
C ALA A 42 4.77 11.16 -10.75
N ASP A 43 4.77 11.93 -9.66
CA ASP A 43 4.55 13.38 -9.61
C ASP A 43 5.85 14.21 -9.46
N GLU A 44 7.02 13.59 -9.32
CA GLU A 44 8.30 14.31 -9.24
C GLU A 44 8.82 14.60 -10.67
N ASP A 45 9.06 15.88 -10.97
CA ASP A 45 9.57 16.34 -12.26
C ASP A 45 10.92 15.66 -12.59
N GLU A 46 11.07 15.22 -13.85
CA GLU A 46 12.13 14.33 -14.33
C GLU A 46 13.56 14.91 -14.31
N GLU A 47 13.80 16.07 -13.71
CA GLU A 47 15.02 16.87 -13.90
C GLU A 47 16.29 16.34 -13.17
N ASN A 48 16.20 15.29 -12.35
CA ASN A 48 17.37 14.78 -11.61
C ASN A 48 17.66 13.27 -11.78
N ASN A 49 17.36 12.67 -12.94
CA ASN A 49 17.70 11.26 -13.22
C ASN A 49 18.93 11.12 -14.13
N SER A 50 20.11 11.47 -13.62
CA SER A 50 21.39 11.22 -14.29
C SER A 50 22.14 9.99 -13.74
N ASN A 51 21.43 8.95 -13.32
CA ASN A 51 22.02 7.64 -13.06
C ASN A 51 21.09 6.54 -13.59
N ASN A 52 21.22 6.26 -14.89
CA ASN A 52 20.51 5.17 -15.55
C ASN A 52 21.23 3.85 -15.24
N ASP A 53 20.94 3.26 -14.08
CA ASP A 53 21.28 1.87 -13.82
C ASP A 53 20.29 1.00 -14.60
N ASN A 54 20.66 0.67 -15.85
CA ASN A 54 19.84 -0.11 -16.81
C ASN A 54 19.51 -1.53 -16.32
N SER A 55 20.04 -1.98 -15.19
CA SER A 55 19.82 -3.33 -14.67
C SER A 55 18.55 -3.48 -13.81
N ARG A 56 17.89 -2.39 -13.41
CA ARG A 56 16.72 -2.43 -12.50
C ARG A 56 15.42 -2.06 -13.18
N SER A 57 14.37 -2.76 -12.79
CA SER A 57 12.99 -2.38 -13.08
C SER A 57 12.63 -1.11 -12.32
N VAL A 58 11.93 -0.16 -12.95
CA VAL A 58 11.48 1.07 -12.26
C VAL A 58 9.98 0.97 -11.97
N LEU A 59 9.62 1.03 -10.69
CA LEU A 59 8.26 1.15 -10.19
C LEU A 59 7.92 2.63 -9.96
N TYR A 60 6.89 3.14 -10.64
CA TYR A 60 6.33 4.45 -10.37
C TYR A 60 5.19 4.34 -9.35
N ILE A 61 5.26 5.09 -8.25
CA ILE A 61 4.22 5.14 -7.24
C ILE A 61 3.40 6.41 -7.46
N ASP A 62 2.11 6.23 -7.72
CA ASP A 62 1.16 7.31 -8.00
C ASP A 62 0.15 7.41 -6.87
N SER A 63 0.09 8.60 -6.28
CA SER A 63 -0.80 8.97 -5.20
C SER A 63 -1.50 10.28 -5.53
N ARG A 64 -2.03 10.47 -6.76
CA ARG A 64 -2.69 11.70 -7.27
C ARG A 64 -3.91 12.21 -6.47
N SER A 65 -3.90 12.10 -5.14
CA SER A 65 -4.77 12.71 -4.14
C SER A 65 -4.66 14.25 -4.06
N ARG A 66 -4.17 14.96 -5.09
CA ARG A 66 -4.15 16.44 -5.10
C ARG A 66 -5.56 17.05 -4.99
N LYS A 67 -6.63 16.25 -5.12
CA LYS A 67 -8.01 16.65 -4.81
C LYS A 67 -8.57 15.72 -3.72
N LYS A 68 -9.31 16.30 -2.76
CA LYS A 68 -10.05 15.59 -1.69
C LYS A 68 -10.80 14.38 -2.28
N GLY A 69 -10.40 13.15 -1.96
CA GLY A 69 -11.15 11.96 -2.41
C GLY A 69 -10.58 10.57 -2.11
N GLY A 70 -9.37 10.45 -1.53
CA GLY A 70 -8.83 9.19 -0.97
C GLY A 70 -8.99 7.99 -1.92
N ILE A 71 -9.46 6.85 -1.38
CA ILE A 71 -9.66 5.61 -2.14
C ILE A 71 -10.55 5.74 -3.38
N LYS A 72 -11.53 6.67 -3.36
CA LYS A 72 -12.44 6.85 -4.49
C LYS A 72 -11.69 7.35 -5.72
N ASN A 73 -10.83 8.35 -5.55
CA ASN A 73 -10.03 8.89 -6.64
C ASN A 73 -9.08 7.82 -7.20
N MET A 74 -8.46 7.04 -6.33
CA MET A 74 -7.60 5.93 -6.75
C MET A 74 -8.38 4.91 -7.61
N ILE A 75 -9.61 4.54 -7.20
CA ILE A 75 -10.46 3.62 -7.97
C ILE A 75 -10.89 4.23 -9.30
N ASP A 76 -11.23 5.51 -9.33
CA ASP A 76 -11.64 6.22 -10.55
C ASP A 76 -10.46 6.35 -11.56
N ASP A 77 -9.21 6.31 -11.08
CA ASP A 77 -8.00 6.34 -11.91
C ASP A 77 -7.63 4.97 -12.53
N ILE A 78 -8.14 3.86 -11.99
CA ILE A 78 -7.83 2.50 -12.49
C ILE A 78 -8.04 2.39 -14.01
N PRO A 79 -9.21 2.77 -14.59
CA PRO A 79 -9.40 2.73 -16.04
C PRO A 79 -8.42 3.60 -16.81
N LEU A 80 -8.04 4.76 -16.28
CA LEU A 80 -7.14 5.69 -16.95
C LEU A 80 -5.75 5.06 -17.07
N LYS A 81 -5.23 4.51 -15.98
CA LYS A 81 -3.88 3.90 -15.94
C LYS A 81 -3.75 2.65 -16.80
N ILE A 82 -4.80 1.82 -16.84
CA ILE A 82 -4.85 0.64 -17.71
C ILE A 82 -4.84 1.05 -19.20
N LYS A 83 -5.41 2.21 -19.54
CA LYS A 83 -5.49 2.72 -20.92
C LYS A 83 -4.30 3.57 -21.33
N GLU A 84 -3.28 3.77 -20.50
CA GLU A 84 -2.07 4.48 -20.93
C GLU A 84 -1.25 3.62 -21.92
N ALA A 85 -0.63 4.26 -22.91
CA ALA A 85 0.15 3.54 -23.93
C ALA A 85 1.46 3.00 -23.33
N GLY A 86 1.90 1.82 -23.77
CA GLY A 86 3.12 1.19 -23.24
C GLY A 86 3.00 0.70 -21.79
N ARG A 87 1.78 0.61 -21.23
CA ARG A 87 1.54 0.10 -19.88
C ARG A 87 1.86 -1.40 -19.80
N GLU A 88 2.84 -1.77 -18.98
CA GLU A 88 3.25 -3.16 -18.73
C GLU A 88 2.64 -3.73 -17.45
N ALA A 89 2.54 -2.91 -16.40
CA ALA A 89 1.99 -3.34 -15.11
C ALA A 89 1.21 -2.22 -14.40
N VAL A 90 0.07 -2.59 -13.80
CA VAL A 90 -0.69 -1.77 -12.86
C VAL A 90 -0.88 -2.55 -11.56
N GLY A 91 -0.30 -2.05 -10.47
CA GLY A 91 -0.61 -2.47 -9.11
C GLY A 91 -1.59 -1.54 -8.45
N ILE A 92 -2.41 -2.07 -7.55
CA ILE A 92 -3.34 -1.31 -6.71
C ILE A 92 -3.08 -1.71 -5.26
N LEU A 93 -2.81 -0.74 -4.40
CA LEU A 93 -2.64 -0.90 -2.96
C LEU A 93 -3.73 -0.09 -2.25
N ALA A 94 -4.63 -0.77 -1.56
CA ALA A 94 -5.78 -0.13 -0.92
C ALA A 94 -5.95 -0.56 0.55
N ASP A 95 -6.38 0.36 1.40
CA ASP A 95 -6.77 0.03 2.77
C ASP A 95 -8.12 -0.70 2.80
N ALA A 96 -8.27 -1.69 3.68
CA ALA A 96 -9.58 -2.31 3.93
C ALA A 96 -10.54 -1.41 4.74
N ASN A 97 -10.08 -0.24 5.23
CA ASN A 97 -10.89 0.80 5.88
C ASN A 97 -11.75 0.27 7.06
N GLY A 98 -11.29 -0.78 7.73
CA GLY A 98 -12.02 -1.46 8.81
C GLY A 98 -13.25 -2.28 8.39
N TYR A 99 -13.53 -2.43 7.09
CA TYR A 99 -14.64 -3.24 6.60
C TYR A 99 -14.32 -4.74 6.66
N SER A 100 -15.32 -5.56 6.94
CA SER A 100 -15.22 -7.02 6.74
C SER A 100 -15.19 -7.36 5.25
N LEU A 101 -14.54 -8.47 4.87
CA LEU A 101 -14.50 -8.94 3.48
C LEU A 101 -15.88 -9.11 2.85
N ASP A 102 -16.87 -9.51 3.65
CA ASP A 102 -18.26 -9.72 3.21
C ASP A 102 -19.06 -8.42 3.07
N SER A 103 -18.48 -7.27 3.42
CA SER A 103 -19.16 -6.00 3.28
C SER A 103 -19.17 -5.54 1.82
N CYS A 104 -20.33 -5.10 1.33
CA CYS A 104 -20.42 -4.42 0.03
C CYS A 104 -19.61 -3.11 -0.03
N LYS A 105 -19.24 -2.56 1.14
CA LYS A 105 -18.40 -1.36 1.26
C LYS A 105 -16.91 -1.68 1.20
N HIS A 106 -16.54 -2.97 1.26
CA HIS A 106 -15.16 -3.40 1.22
C HIS A 106 -14.50 -2.99 -0.12
N PRO A 107 -13.31 -2.37 -0.10
CA PRO A 107 -12.68 -1.87 -1.33
C PRO A 107 -12.41 -2.90 -2.40
N TRP A 108 -12.19 -4.16 -2.00
CA TRP A 108 -12.11 -5.30 -2.92
C TRP A 108 -13.25 -5.31 -3.93
N GLN A 109 -14.50 -5.17 -3.48
CA GLN A 109 -15.67 -5.27 -4.34
C GLN A 109 -15.66 -4.18 -5.41
N LYS A 110 -15.33 -2.94 -5.01
CA LYS A 110 -15.27 -1.80 -5.94
C LYS A 110 -14.12 -1.94 -6.95
N ILE A 111 -12.95 -2.37 -6.49
CA ILE A 111 -11.79 -2.61 -7.34
C ILE A 111 -12.09 -3.75 -8.32
N LYS A 112 -12.64 -4.87 -7.83
CA LYS A 112 -13.08 -6.02 -8.65
C LYS A 112 -14.02 -5.57 -9.76
N THR A 113 -15.12 -4.88 -9.42
CA THR A 113 -16.08 -4.38 -10.41
C THR A 113 -15.40 -3.49 -11.45
N LYS A 114 -14.54 -2.55 -11.01
CA LYS A 114 -13.84 -1.64 -11.93
C LYS A 114 -12.90 -2.38 -12.88
N LEU A 115 -12.22 -3.42 -12.40
CA LEU A 115 -11.33 -4.25 -13.22
C LEU A 115 -12.13 -5.08 -14.23
N GLU A 116 -13.23 -5.71 -13.82
CA GLU A 116 -14.10 -6.50 -14.71
C GLU A 116 -14.79 -5.62 -15.79
N GLU A 117 -15.05 -4.35 -15.48
CA GLU A 117 -15.54 -3.38 -16.45
C GLU A 117 -14.54 -3.11 -17.59
N VAL A 118 -13.24 -3.03 -17.29
CA VAL A 118 -12.21 -2.54 -18.24
C VAL A 118 -11.30 -3.62 -18.82
N LEU A 119 -11.25 -4.81 -18.23
CA LEU A 119 -10.38 -5.92 -18.65
C LEU A 119 -11.19 -7.03 -19.34
N THR A 120 -10.60 -7.61 -20.38
CA THR A 120 -11.06 -8.87 -20.96
C THR A 120 -10.46 -9.99 -20.12
N LEU A 121 -11.31 -10.76 -19.45
CA LEU A 121 -10.92 -11.85 -18.56
C LEU A 121 -11.51 -13.17 -19.09
N GLU A 122 -10.72 -14.23 -19.08
CA GLU A 122 -11.18 -15.59 -19.39
C GLU A 122 -12.07 -16.13 -18.26
N GLU A 123 -11.71 -15.79 -17.02
CA GLU A 123 -12.44 -16.14 -15.80
C GLU A 123 -12.69 -14.89 -14.95
N HIS A 124 -13.83 -14.87 -14.26
CA HIS A 124 -14.15 -13.82 -13.30
C HIS A 124 -13.07 -13.69 -12.21
N LEU A 125 -12.94 -12.49 -11.65
CA LEU A 125 -12.06 -12.27 -10.51
C LEU A 125 -12.65 -12.97 -9.27
N PRO A 126 -11.81 -13.47 -8.35
CA PRO A 126 -12.30 -14.23 -7.21
C PRO A 126 -13.25 -13.39 -6.35
N GLU A 127 -14.27 -14.01 -5.76
CA GLU A 127 -15.23 -13.30 -4.91
C GLU A 127 -14.60 -12.65 -3.69
N ARG A 128 -13.53 -13.27 -3.18
CA ARG A 128 -12.72 -12.74 -2.08
C ARG A 128 -11.26 -12.58 -2.53
N PRO A 129 -10.54 -11.58 -1.99
CA PRO A 129 -9.11 -11.42 -2.25
C PRO A 129 -8.35 -12.66 -1.76
N CYS A 130 -7.32 -13.07 -2.49
CA CYS A 130 -6.42 -14.14 -2.07
C CYS A 130 -5.37 -13.62 -1.07
N GLN A 131 -4.92 -14.48 -0.16
CA GLN A 131 -3.94 -14.13 0.88
C GLN A 131 -2.61 -13.60 0.31
N GLU A 132 -2.18 -14.14 -0.83
CA GLU A 132 -0.94 -13.75 -1.53
C GLU A 132 -1.08 -12.45 -2.35
N GLY A 133 -2.27 -11.83 -2.37
CA GLY A 133 -2.58 -10.71 -3.26
C GLY A 133 -2.90 -11.19 -4.68
N LEU A 134 -3.77 -10.45 -5.38
CA LEU A 134 -4.15 -10.77 -6.74
C LEU A 134 -2.97 -10.46 -7.67
N ILE A 135 -2.65 -11.38 -8.59
CA ILE A 135 -1.87 -11.12 -9.79
C ILE A 135 -2.56 -11.81 -10.97
N ARG A 136 -2.77 -11.07 -12.05
CA ARG A 136 -3.28 -11.54 -13.33
C ARG A 136 -2.32 -11.08 -14.42
N ARG A 137 -1.75 -12.03 -15.16
CA ARG A 137 -0.76 -11.76 -16.22
C ARG A 137 -1.41 -11.81 -17.60
N ASN A 138 -0.75 -11.17 -18.56
CA ASN A 138 -1.15 -11.20 -19.97
C ASN A 138 -2.62 -10.79 -20.19
N ILE A 139 -3.14 -9.88 -19.37
CA ILE A 139 -4.53 -9.45 -19.45
C ILE A 139 -4.67 -8.38 -20.51
N THR A 140 -5.70 -8.51 -21.32
CA THR A 140 -6.00 -7.57 -22.41
C THR A 140 -7.01 -6.52 -21.95
N PRO A 141 -6.70 -5.20 -21.99
CA PRO A 141 -7.70 -4.17 -21.79
C PRO A 141 -8.75 -4.20 -22.90
N LYS A 142 -10.03 -4.07 -22.57
CA LYS A 142 -11.13 -4.05 -23.56
C LYS A 142 -10.95 -2.94 -24.60
N GLN A 143 -10.39 -1.80 -24.17
CA GLN A 143 -10.17 -0.64 -25.05
C GLN A 143 -8.85 -0.70 -25.83
N LYS A 144 -8.01 -1.71 -25.57
CA LYS A 144 -6.72 -1.93 -26.24
C LYS A 144 -6.50 -3.42 -26.53
N PRO A 145 -7.24 -4.00 -27.48
CA PRO A 145 -7.23 -5.44 -27.73
C PRO A 145 -5.90 -5.98 -28.28
N LYS A 146 -4.94 -5.11 -28.63
CA LYS A 146 -3.62 -5.46 -29.19
C LYS A 146 -2.47 -5.37 -28.17
N SER A 147 -2.76 -5.11 -26.90
CA SER A 147 -1.76 -5.01 -25.84
C SER A 147 -2.17 -5.83 -24.64
N THR A 148 -1.20 -6.41 -23.94
CA THR A 148 -1.40 -7.08 -22.66
C THR A 148 -0.64 -6.37 -21.56
N LEU A 149 -1.09 -6.54 -20.32
CA LEU A 149 -0.39 -6.06 -19.13
C LEU A 149 -0.57 -7.03 -17.96
N CYS A 150 0.22 -6.82 -16.92
CA CYS A 150 0.01 -7.42 -15.61
C CYS A 150 -0.83 -6.50 -14.71
N ILE A 151 -1.79 -7.09 -14.02
CA ILE A 151 -2.62 -6.42 -13.01
C ILE A 151 -2.35 -7.09 -11.67
N GLY A 152 -2.17 -6.29 -10.62
CA GLY A 152 -2.13 -6.80 -9.26
C GLY A 152 -2.93 -5.94 -8.29
N VAL A 153 -3.45 -6.58 -7.24
CA VAL A 153 -4.15 -5.90 -6.13
C VAL A 153 -3.64 -6.46 -4.81
N TRP A 154 -3.27 -5.56 -3.90
CA TRP A 154 -3.02 -5.84 -2.50
C TRP A 154 -3.93 -4.98 -1.62
N LEU A 155 -4.55 -5.60 -0.63
CA LEU A 155 -5.41 -4.93 0.34
C LEU A 155 -4.74 -4.96 1.71
N MET A 156 -4.58 -3.80 2.33
CA MET A 156 -4.04 -3.72 3.68
C MET A 156 -4.98 -4.34 4.72
N PRO A 157 -4.43 -4.91 5.79
CA PRO A 157 -2.99 -5.12 5.98
C PRO A 157 -2.47 -6.33 5.19
N ASP A 158 -3.25 -7.39 5.02
CA ASP A 158 -2.73 -8.71 4.63
C ASP A 158 -3.61 -9.46 3.63
N ASN A 159 -4.46 -8.74 2.91
CA ASN A 159 -5.51 -9.21 2.02
C ASN A 159 -6.69 -9.92 2.68
N GLN A 160 -6.66 -10.23 3.98
CA GLN A 160 -7.68 -11.06 4.64
C GLN A 160 -8.35 -10.34 5.82
N SER A 161 -7.58 -9.52 6.53
CA SER A 161 -7.98 -8.80 7.72
C SER A 161 -8.57 -7.44 7.37
N LYS A 162 -9.37 -6.93 8.29
CA LYS A 162 -9.81 -5.53 8.29
C LYS A 162 -8.63 -4.67 8.74
N GLY A 163 -8.45 -3.50 8.15
CA GLY A 163 -7.44 -2.55 8.63
C GLY A 163 -6.91 -1.64 7.55
N GLU A 164 -5.85 -0.94 7.92
CA GLU A 164 -5.17 0.09 7.14
C GLU A 164 -3.66 -0.19 7.15
N LEU A 165 -2.89 0.67 6.48
CA LEU A 165 -1.42 0.62 6.51
C LEU A 165 -0.85 0.52 7.93
N GLU A 166 -1.42 1.21 8.92
CA GLU A 166 -0.91 1.13 10.30
C GLU A 166 -1.09 -0.25 10.93
N ASN A 167 -2.10 -1.02 10.52
CA ASN A 167 -2.24 -2.42 10.93
C ASN A 167 -1.13 -3.30 10.32
N PHE A 168 -0.74 -3.03 9.08
CA PHE A 168 0.41 -3.70 8.45
C PHE A 168 1.69 -3.34 9.20
N PHE A 169 1.92 -2.04 9.38
CA PHE A 169 3.13 -1.51 10.00
C PHE A 169 3.31 -2.01 11.44
N ALA A 170 2.24 -2.04 12.24
CA ALA A 170 2.28 -2.56 13.60
C ALA A 170 2.77 -4.02 13.66
N ARG A 171 2.43 -4.84 12.67
CA ARG A 171 2.89 -6.24 12.57
C ARG A 171 4.35 -6.38 12.13
N LEU A 172 4.95 -5.29 11.63
CA LEU A 172 6.39 -5.24 11.39
C LEU A 172 7.15 -4.87 12.65
N ILE A 173 6.53 -4.33 13.70
CA ILE A 173 7.26 -3.96 14.91
C ILE A 173 7.56 -5.25 15.70
N HIS A 174 8.80 -5.44 16.13
CA HIS A 174 9.16 -6.61 16.94
C HIS A 174 8.28 -6.70 18.19
N GLU A 175 7.76 -7.90 18.47
CA GLU A 175 6.89 -8.16 19.62
C GLU A 175 7.50 -7.71 20.95
N ASN A 176 8.82 -7.89 21.12
CA ASN A 176 9.56 -7.58 22.34
C ASN A 176 10.09 -6.13 22.36
N ASN A 177 9.59 -5.25 21.49
CA ASN A 177 10.01 -3.86 21.46
C ASN A 177 9.46 -3.10 22.70
N PRO A 178 10.31 -2.61 23.61
CA PRO A 178 9.84 -2.00 24.85
C PRO A 178 9.13 -0.67 24.66
N THR A 179 9.48 0.11 23.63
CA THR A 179 8.77 1.36 23.34
C THR A 179 7.43 1.10 22.67
N TRP A 180 7.28 0.00 21.94
CA TRP A 180 6.00 -0.44 21.39
C TRP A 180 5.03 -0.86 22.49
N ALA A 181 5.50 -1.64 23.47
CA ALA A 181 4.70 -2.03 24.63
C ALA A 181 4.18 -0.80 25.39
N ARG A 182 5.05 0.19 25.66
CA ARG A 182 4.66 1.44 26.33
C ARG A 182 3.69 2.29 25.51
N ALA A 183 3.87 2.38 24.20
CA ALA A 183 2.93 3.10 23.33
C ALA A 183 1.54 2.44 23.33
N ASN A 184 1.49 1.11 23.29
CA ASN A 184 0.24 0.36 23.38
C ASN A 184 -0.46 0.57 24.72
N GLU A 185 0.28 0.47 25.82
CA GLU A 185 -0.24 0.69 27.17
C GLU A 185 -0.81 2.11 27.31
N TYR A 186 -0.05 3.13 26.91
CA TYR A 186 -0.49 4.52 26.96
C TYR A 186 -1.80 4.74 26.18
N ILE A 187 -1.88 4.25 24.94
CA ILE A 187 -3.09 4.42 24.13
C ILE A 187 -4.28 3.64 24.73
N ASN A 188 -4.06 2.44 25.26
CA ASN A 188 -5.12 1.67 25.92
C ASN A 188 -5.63 2.42 27.17
N GLN A 189 -4.76 2.98 28.00
CA GLN A 189 -5.13 3.79 29.17
C GLN A 189 -5.90 5.05 28.78
N CYS A 190 -5.52 5.71 27.68
CA CYS A 190 -6.28 6.85 27.15
C CYS A 190 -7.70 6.43 26.73
N ILE A 191 -7.85 5.29 26.07
CA ILE A 191 -9.17 4.77 25.66
C ILE A 191 -10.02 4.47 26.90
N GLU A 192 -9.50 3.73 27.87
CA GLU A 192 -10.20 3.40 29.12
C GLU A 192 -10.64 4.67 29.88
N SER A 193 -9.75 5.64 30.00
CA SER A 193 -10.05 6.91 30.68
C SER A 193 -11.11 7.74 29.95
N MET A 194 -11.16 7.66 28.62
CA MET A 194 -12.12 8.40 27.79
C MET A 194 -13.48 7.69 27.68
N GLU A 195 -13.54 6.37 27.77
CA GLU A 195 -14.81 5.65 27.92
C GLU A 195 -15.50 5.97 29.25
N GLN A 196 -14.73 6.28 30.29
CA GLN A 196 -15.24 6.69 31.60
C GLN A 196 -15.63 8.19 31.66
N ALA A 197 -15.09 9.03 30.79
CA ALA A 197 -15.37 10.46 30.75
C ALA A 197 -16.51 10.77 29.77
N ASP A 198 -17.61 11.33 30.26
CA ASP A 198 -18.78 11.66 29.44
C ASP A 198 -18.38 12.55 28.23
N ASN A 199 -18.68 12.08 27.02
CA ASN A 199 -18.00 12.37 25.74
C ASN A 199 -18.23 13.79 25.15
N GLN A 200 -18.34 14.83 25.98
CA GLN A 200 -18.89 16.12 25.53
C GLN A 200 -17.88 17.13 24.97
N ARG A 201 -16.56 16.94 25.08
CA ARG A 201 -15.57 17.96 24.68
C ARG A 201 -14.27 17.42 24.04
N GLY A 202 -14.38 16.49 23.10
CA GLY A 202 -13.24 16.08 22.25
C GLY A 202 -12.61 14.73 22.58
N GLY A 203 -13.43 13.73 22.92
CA GLY A 203 -12.99 12.35 23.18
C GLY A 203 -12.29 11.68 22.00
N PHE A 204 -11.52 10.63 22.28
CA PHE A 204 -11.12 9.66 21.25
C PHE A 204 -12.39 9.20 20.53
N ASP A 205 -12.40 9.22 19.20
CA ASP A 205 -13.47 8.58 18.43
C ASP A 205 -13.27 7.05 18.53
N THR A 206 -13.58 6.49 19.72
CA THR A 206 -13.38 5.09 20.12
C THR A 206 -14.22 4.12 19.29
N GLY A 207 -15.21 4.62 18.52
CA GLY A 207 -16.06 3.81 17.66
C GLY A 207 -15.38 3.20 16.42
N LYS A 208 -14.07 3.40 16.24
CA LYS A 208 -13.33 3.00 15.04
C LYS A 208 -12.03 2.27 15.38
N PRO A 209 -12.01 0.92 15.37
CA PRO A 209 -10.83 0.11 15.69
C PRO A 209 -9.56 0.43 14.87
N TYR A 210 -9.71 0.92 13.63
CA TYR A 210 -8.57 1.35 12.80
C TYR A 210 -7.86 2.59 13.37
N LYS A 211 -8.61 3.52 13.98
CA LYS A 211 -8.02 4.70 14.65
C LYS A 211 -7.13 4.30 15.82
N VAL A 212 -7.48 3.23 16.54
CA VAL A 212 -6.65 2.71 17.64
C VAL A 212 -5.29 2.24 17.13
N SER A 213 -5.27 1.51 16.02
CA SER A 213 -4.02 1.00 15.42
C SER A 213 -3.15 2.16 14.94
N LYS A 214 -3.76 3.15 14.29
CA LYS A 214 -3.10 4.39 13.88
C LYS A 214 -2.50 5.14 15.07
N SER A 215 -3.27 5.36 16.13
CA SER A 215 -2.76 6.04 17.34
C SER A 215 -1.62 5.30 18.02
N LYS A 216 -1.67 3.97 18.09
CA LYS A 216 -0.58 3.14 18.63
C LYS A 216 0.70 3.31 17.81
N VAL A 217 0.61 3.19 16.48
CA VAL A 217 1.74 3.39 15.57
C VAL A 217 2.31 4.80 15.73
N TYR A 218 1.48 5.84 15.72
CA TYR A 218 1.96 7.21 15.83
C TYR A 218 2.55 7.55 17.21
N ALA A 219 2.00 6.99 18.30
CA ALA A 219 2.59 7.10 19.63
C ALA A 219 3.97 6.44 19.68
N TRP A 220 4.14 5.26 19.07
CA TRP A 220 5.43 4.62 18.96
C TRP A 220 6.41 5.42 18.09
N LEU A 221 5.95 5.94 16.95
CA LEU A 221 6.75 6.79 16.07
C LEU A 221 7.25 8.05 16.77
N ALA A 222 6.50 8.60 17.73
CA ALA A 222 6.93 9.75 18.52
C ALA A 222 8.18 9.46 19.38
N THR A 223 8.45 8.19 19.70
CA THR A 223 9.63 7.78 20.48
C THR A 223 10.89 7.55 19.64
N ARG A 224 10.80 7.70 18.32
CA ARG A 224 11.89 7.41 17.37
C ARG A 224 12.88 8.57 17.26
N LYS A 225 14.08 8.27 16.76
CA LYS A 225 15.13 9.28 16.52
C LYS A 225 14.65 10.35 15.53
N LYS A 226 13.91 9.96 14.49
CA LYS A 226 13.12 10.85 13.63
C LYS A 226 11.63 10.65 13.90
N PRO A 227 11.02 11.48 14.77
CA PRO A 227 9.63 11.30 15.15
C PRO A 227 8.64 11.41 13.98
N GLY A 228 7.55 10.66 14.08
CA GLY A 228 6.30 10.98 13.39
C GLY A 228 6.09 10.49 11.96
N LYS A 229 7.01 9.69 11.37
CA LYS A 229 6.80 9.10 10.02
C LYS A 229 7.20 7.63 9.93
N MET A 230 6.31 6.77 9.42
CA MET A 230 6.58 5.34 9.17
C MET A 230 7.79 5.15 8.23
N ALA A 231 7.84 5.95 7.14
CA ALA A 231 8.95 5.96 6.21
C ALA A 231 10.32 6.19 6.88
N ALA A 232 10.38 7.09 7.87
CA ALA A 232 11.61 7.35 8.61
C ALA A 232 11.99 6.16 9.50
N ALA A 233 11.02 5.53 10.17
CA ALA A 233 11.26 4.33 10.98
C ALA A 233 11.77 3.14 10.14
N ILE A 234 11.26 2.98 8.90
CA ILE A 234 11.75 1.97 7.96
C ILE A 234 13.20 2.25 7.55
N SER A 235 13.50 3.50 7.18
CA SER A 235 14.87 3.92 6.85
C SER A 235 15.85 3.70 8.00
N GLU A 236 15.42 3.87 9.24
CA GLU A 236 16.25 3.63 10.44
C GLU A 236 16.52 2.14 10.69
N GLY A 237 15.67 1.24 10.21
CA GLY A 237 15.81 -0.20 10.37
C GLY A 237 15.52 -0.74 11.78
N HIS A 238 15.79 0.03 12.84
CA HIS A 238 15.77 -0.50 14.20
C HIS A 238 14.35 -0.75 14.74
N GLY A 239 14.11 -1.95 15.26
CA GLY A 239 12.87 -2.31 15.95
C GLY A 239 11.77 -2.85 15.05
N LEU A 240 12.08 -3.13 13.78
CA LEU A 240 11.19 -3.77 12.81
C LEU A 240 11.70 -5.18 12.45
N ASP A 241 10.78 -6.13 12.32
CA ASP A 241 11.00 -7.50 11.87
C ASP A 241 10.87 -7.61 10.35
N PHE A 242 12.03 -7.58 9.68
CA PHE A 242 12.13 -7.66 8.23
C PHE A 242 11.86 -9.05 7.67
N ASP A 243 11.97 -10.08 8.51
CA ASP A 243 11.85 -11.47 8.11
C ASP A 243 10.46 -12.06 8.42
N SER A 244 9.55 -11.24 8.97
CA SER A 244 8.16 -11.63 9.19
C SER A 244 7.50 -12.14 7.91
N GLU A 245 6.70 -13.21 8.03
CA GLU A 245 6.01 -13.83 6.90
C GLU A 245 5.19 -12.81 6.10
N LEU A 246 4.56 -11.86 6.80
CA LEU A 246 3.76 -10.79 6.19
C LEU A 246 4.63 -9.88 5.30
N ALA A 247 5.77 -9.41 5.82
CA ALA A 247 6.66 -8.57 5.05
C ALA A 247 7.20 -9.30 3.82
N GLN A 248 7.61 -10.55 3.98
CA GLN A 248 8.10 -11.36 2.87
C GLN A 248 6.99 -11.61 1.83
N ARG A 249 5.75 -11.83 2.24
CA ARG A 249 4.61 -12.01 1.34
C ARG A 249 4.32 -10.74 0.54
N PHE A 250 4.30 -9.58 1.19
CA PHE A 250 4.12 -8.30 0.49
C PHE A 250 5.27 -8.03 -0.48
N ALA A 251 6.51 -8.29 -0.07
CA ALA A 251 7.68 -8.15 -0.93
C ALA A 251 7.61 -9.07 -2.15
N ARG A 252 7.21 -10.34 -1.97
CA ARG A 252 6.99 -11.29 -3.06
C ARG A 252 5.91 -10.83 -4.02
N TRP A 253 4.84 -10.23 -3.54
CA TRP A 253 3.78 -9.70 -4.39
C TRP A 253 4.30 -8.56 -5.28
N LEU A 254 5.05 -7.60 -4.72
CA LEU A 254 5.70 -6.53 -5.49
C LEU A 254 6.69 -7.08 -6.53
N GLU A 255 7.53 -8.03 -6.12
CA GLU A 255 8.50 -8.69 -7.02
C GLU A 255 7.80 -9.37 -8.19
N LYS A 256 6.81 -10.22 -7.91
CA LYS A 256 6.08 -10.98 -8.93
C LYS A 256 5.32 -10.10 -9.91
N LEU A 257 4.88 -8.92 -9.46
CA LEU A 257 4.09 -8.00 -10.28
C LEU A 257 4.97 -7.07 -11.14
N PHE A 258 6.12 -6.64 -10.63
CA PHE A 258 6.92 -5.58 -11.24
C PHE A 258 8.33 -6.01 -11.69
N CYS A 259 8.75 -7.23 -11.40
CA CYS A 259 10.04 -7.79 -11.81
C CYS A 259 9.88 -9.08 -12.65
N ASP A 260 8.95 -9.96 -12.28
CA ASP A 260 8.79 -11.27 -12.92
C ASP A 260 7.75 -11.21 -14.07
N PHE A 261 8.23 -10.95 -15.30
CA PHE A 261 7.42 -10.93 -16.53
C PHE A 261 7.75 -12.10 -17.46
#